data_AF-U6EDL9-F1
#
_entry.id   AF-U6EDL9-F1
#
_cell.length_a   1.000
_cell.length_b   1.000
_cell.length_c   1.000
_cell.angle_alpha   90.00
_cell.angle_beta   90.00
_cell.angle_gamma   90.00
#
_symmetry.space_group_name_H-M   'P 1'
#
loop_
_entity.id
_entity.type
_entity.pdbx_description
1 polymer ?
#
loop_
_entity_poly.entity_id
_entity_poly.type
_entity_poly.pdbx_seq_one_letter_code
_entity_poly.pdbx_strand_id
1 'polypeptide(L)'
;MKETNPEYKENKEDFFSKILKDKKPHKSEFIVTIVVNLIFLYIVNNLLSWNLSFIAPSFHEVLWIFNISIVVTIVGNILFLIYHPRWFRSLIKIILNILSFMVAYYLYLVFPFILNSGIAILVKIVLILVMVVLVIANLVEVVKLIIGLLKG
;
A
#
# COMPACT_ATOMS: atom_id res chain seq x y z
N MET A 1 -7.27 38.89 22.68
CA MET A 1 -6.13 37.95 22.79
C MET A 1 -6.63 36.77 23.62
N LYS A 2 -6.99 35.63 23.00
CA LYS A 2 -7.55 34.48 23.73
C LYS A 2 -6.39 33.73 24.39
N GLU A 3 -6.29 33.83 25.72
CA GLU A 3 -5.36 33.03 26.52
C GLU A 3 -5.62 31.55 26.26
N THR A 4 -4.68 30.88 25.60
CA THR A 4 -4.75 29.44 25.43
C THR A 4 -4.50 28.79 26.78
N ASN A 5 -5.55 28.22 27.38
CA ASN A 5 -5.51 27.50 28.65
C ASN A 5 -4.38 26.42 28.61
N PRO A 6 -3.39 26.47 29.52
CA PRO A 6 -2.29 25.51 29.56
C PRO A 6 -2.75 24.04 29.67
N GLU A 7 -3.89 23.79 30.33
CA GLU A 7 -4.47 22.45 30.50
C GLU A 7 -4.97 21.83 29.17
N TYR A 8 -5.44 22.67 28.23
CA TYR A 8 -5.87 22.21 26.91
C TYR A 8 -4.68 21.84 26.02
N LYS A 9 -3.54 22.52 26.16
CA LYS A 9 -2.31 22.18 25.42
C LYS A 9 -1.73 20.86 25.88
N GLU A 10 -1.64 20.64 27.19
CA GLU A 10 -1.07 19.42 27.78
C GLU A 10 -1.86 18.16 27.40
N ASN A 11 -3.20 18.20 27.49
CA ASN A 11 -4.07 17.08 27.09
C ASN A 11 -3.97 16.80 25.58
N LYS A 12 -3.89 17.85 24.76
CA LYS A 12 -3.75 17.71 23.30
C LYS A 12 -2.40 17.07 22.95
N GLU A 13 -1.30 17.52 23.55
CA GLU A 13 0.03 16.95 23.33
C GLU A 13 0.13 15.49 23.81
N ASP A 14 -0.46 15.14 24.96
CA ASP A 14 -0.51 13.75 25.43
C ASP A 14 -1.35 12.86 24.51
N PHE A 15 -2.53 13.33 24.09
CA PHE A 15 -3.39 12.63 23.13
C PHE A 15 -2.69 12.37 21.79
N PHE A 16 -2.04 13.39 21.22
CA PHE A 16 -1.26 13.22 19.99
C PHE A 16 -0.06 12.32 20.21
N SER A 17 0.68 12.43 21.32
CA SER A 17 1.82 11.56 21.60
C SER A 17 1.42 10.08 21.72
N LYS A 18 0.23 9.81 22.28
CA LYS A 18 -0.33 8.47 22.44
C LYS A 18 -0.83 7.88 21.11
N ILE A 19 -1.39 8.72 20.23
CA ILE A 19 -1.75 8.35 18.84
C ILE A 19 -0.51 8.15 17.97
N LEU A 20 0.51 8.99 18.15
CA LEU A 20 1.76 8.97 17.39
C LEU A 20 2.77 7.96 17.94
N LYS A 21 2.42 7.23 19.01
CA LYS A 21 3.28 6.20 19.58
C LYS A 21 3.32 5.01 18.63
N ASP A 22 4.24 5.08 17.67
CA ASP A 22 4.55 4.00 16.74
C ASP A 22 4.88 2.74 17.55
N LYS A 23 3.97 1.76 17.52
CA LYS A 23 4.27 0.42 18.02
C LYS A 23 5.47 -0.08 17.21
N LYS A 24 6.54 -0.52 17.91
CA LYS A 24 7.66 -1.18 17.23
C LYS A 24 7.07 -2.36 16.46
N PRO A 25 7.23 -2.40 15.12
CA PRO A 25 6.60 -3.44 14.31
C PRO A 25 7.14 -4.78 14.77
N HIS A 26 6.22 -5.67 15.17
CA HIS A 26 6.62 -6.99 15.66
C HIS A 26 7.00 -7.86 14.46
N LYS A 27 7.98 -8.78 14.61
CA LYS A 27 8.43 -9.64 13.50
C LYS A 27 7.28 -10.41 12.82
N SER A 28 6.23 -10.71 13.59
CA SER A 28 4.99 -11.34 13.11
C SER A 28 4.29 -10.53 12.02
N GLU A 29 4.35 -9.20 12.02
CA GLU A 29 3.70 -8.37 11.00
C GLU A 29 4.31 -8.60 9.61
N PHE A 30 5.64 -8.71 9.53
CA PHE A 30 6.33 -9.00 8.29
C PHE A 30 6.04 -10.43 7.81
N ILE A 31 6.06 -11.41 8.74
CA ILE A 31 5.77 -12.81 8.42
C ILE A 31 4.35 -12.95 7.86
N VAL A 32 3.35 -12.35 8.53
CA VAL A 32 1.96 -12.35 8.05
C VAL A 32 1.87 -11.70 6.67
N THR A 33 2.56 -10.56 6.46
CA THR A 33 2.55 -9.89 5.16
C THR A 33 3.15 -10.77 4.06
N ILE A 34 4.25 -11.48 4.32
CA ILE A 34 4.86 -12.43 3.38
C ILE A 34 3.89 -13.55 3.03
N VAL A 35 3.29 -14.19 4.04
CA VAL A 35 2.36 -15.31 3.84
C VAL A 35 1.13 -14.88 3.04
N VAL A 36 0.54 -13.74 3.39
CA VAL A 36 -0.59 -13.17 2.65
C VAL A 36 -0.21 -12.92 1.19
N ASN A 37 0.95 -12.31 0.94
CA ASN A 37 1.39 -12.03 -0.43
C ASN A 37 1.67 -13.32 -1.23
N LEU A 38 2.18 -14.37 -0.62
CA LEU A 38 2.32 -15.69 -1.27
C LEU A 38 0.96 -16.27 -1.68
N ILE A 39 -0.05 -16.14 -0.81
CA ILE A 39 -1.42 -16.55 -1.13
C ILE A 39 -1.95 -15.71 -2.30
N PHE A 40 -1.80 -14.39 -2.27
CA PHE A 40 -2.19 -13.51 -3.38
C PHE A 40 -1.48 -13.86 -4.69
N LEU A 41 -0.19 -14.19 -4.65
CA LEU A 41 0.57 -14.62 -5.82
C LEU A 41 -0.07 -15.87 -6.44
N TYR A 42 -0.40 -16.86 -5.62
CA TYR A 42 -1.09 -18.06 -6.08
C TYR A 42 -2.46 -17.74 -6.67
N ILE A 43 -3.28 -16.94 -5.98
CA ILE A 43 -4.62 -16.54 -6.45
C ILE A 43 -4.53 -15.89 -7.83
N VAL A 44 -3.69 -14.86 -7.96
CA VAL A 44 -3.60 -14.04 -9.18
C VAL A 44 -3.11 -14.85 -10.37
N ASN A 45 -2.13 -15.75 -10.19
CA ASN A 45 -1.62 -16.59 -11.28
C ASN A 45 -2.56 -17.73 -11.68
N ASN A 46 -3.47 -18.15 -10.80
CA ASN A 46 -4.45 -19.20 -11.09
C ASN A 46 -5.84 -18.64 -11.43
N LEU A 47 -6.03 -17.32 -11.32
CA LEU A 47 -7.34 -16.68 -11.42
C LEU A 47 -8.07 -16.98 -12.73
N LEU A 48 -7.34 -16.98 -13.85
CA LEU A 48 -7.89 -17.32 -15.17
C LEU A 48 -8.28 -18.80 -15.29
N SER A 49 -7.52 -19.70 -14.64
CA SER A 49 -7.81 -21.14 -14.65
C SER A 49 -9.08 -21.51 -13.88
N TRP A 50 -9.53 -20.64 -12.98
CA TRP A 50 -10.77 -20.83 -12.21
C TRP A 50 -12.03 -20.57 -13.02
N ASN A 51 -11.90 -20.06 -14.26
CA ASN A 51 -13.02 -19.81 -15.19
C ASN A 51 -14.14 -18.97 -14.56
N LEU A 52 -13.78 -17.93 -13.82
CA LEU A 52 -14.74 -17.04 -13.16
C LEU A 52 -15.47 -16.18 -14.20
N SER A 53 -16.80 -16.16 -14.15
CA SER A 53 -17.65 -15.49 -15.15
C SER A 53 -17.49 -13.96 -15.20
N PHE A 54 -16.90 -13.35 -14.17
CA PHE A 54 -16.71 -11.91 -14.04
C PHE A 54 -15.29 -11.45 -14.43
N ILE A 55 -14.39 -12.36 -14.81
CA ILE A 55 -12.99 -12.05 -15.17
C ILE A 55 -12.78 -12.30 -16.65
N ALA A 56 -12.34 -11.26 -17.36
CA ALA A 56 -12.05 -11.35 -18.78
C ALA A 56 -10.68 -11.98 -19.05
N PRO A 57 -10.47 -12.63 -20.21
CA PRO A 57 -9.15 -13.11 -20.63
C PRO A 57 -8.08 -12.00 -20.69
N SER A 58 -8.49 -10.74 -20.89
CA SER A 58 -7.61 -9.57 -20.83
C SER A 58 -6.95 -9.36 -19.46
N PHE A 59 -7.36 -10.08 -18.40
CA PHE A 59 -6.64 -10.10 -17.14
C PHE A 59 -5.18 -10.55 -17.30
N HIS A 60 -4.87 -11.36 -18.32
CA HIS A 60 -3.51 -11.75 -18.64
C HIS A 60 -2.58 -10.53 -18.88
N GLU A 61 -3.11 -9.44 -19.44
CA GLU A 61 -2.34 -8.21 -19.72
C GLU A 61 -1.92 -7.45 -18.45
N VAL A 62 -2.60 -7.67 -17.32
CA VAL A 62 -2.26 -7.05 -16.04
C VAL A 62 -1.47 -7.99 -15.11
N LEU A 63 -1.33 -9.26 -15.48
CA LEU A 63 -0.76 -10.29 -14.61
C LEU A 63 0.70 -10.00 -14.23
N TRP A 64 1.47 -9.48 -15.19
CA TRP A 64 2.88 -9.16 -14.98
C TRP A 64 3.08 -8.09 -13.89
N ILE A 65 2.25 -7.04 -13.86
CA ILE A 65 2.43 -5.96 -12.87
C ILE A 65 2.02 -6.42 -11.47
N PHE A 66 1.00 -7.28 -11.37
CA PHE A 66 0.66 -7.94 -10.11
C PHE A 66 1.82 -8.79 -9.59
N ASN A 67 2.41 -9.64 -10.45
CA ASN A 67 3.54 -10.49 -10.07
C ASN A 67 4.72 -9.67 -9.56
N ILE A 68 5.09 -8.59 -10.26
CA ILE A 68 6.16 -7.69 -9.81
C ILE A 68 5.80 -7.05 -8.46
N SER A 69 4.60 -6.48 -8.33
CA SER A 69 4.17 -5.82 -7.10
C SER A 69 4.21 -6.75 -5.88
N ILE A 70 3.69 -7.97 -6.04
CA ILE A 70 3.63 -8.97 -4.98
C ILE A 70 5.05 -9.45 -4.61
N VAL A 71 5.90 -9.75 -5.61
CA VAL A 71 7.28 -10.20 -5.37
C VAL A 71 8.09 -9.11 -4.65
N VAL A 72 7.99 -7.86 -5.09
CA VAL A 72 8.69 -6.73 -4.44
C VAL A 72 8.17 -6.52 -3.01
N THR A 73 6.86 -6.72 -2.77
CA THR A 73 6.29 -6.68 -1.41
C THR A 73 6.87 -7.77 -0.53
N ILE A 74 6.98 -9.01 -1.01
CA ILE A 74 7.60 -10.12 -0.27
C ILE A 74 9.06 -9.79 0.04
N VAL A 75 9.85 -9.42 -0.97
CA VAL A 75 11.27 -9.08 -0.82
C VAL A 75 11.47 -7.93 0.16
N GLY A 76 10.66 -6.86 0.05
CA GLY A 76 10.72 -5.72 0.97
C GLY A 76 10.45 -6.13 2.43
N ASN A 77 9.48 -7.02 2.67
CA ASN A 77 9.20 -7.51 4.02
C ASN A 77 10.28 -8.46 4.55
N ILE A 78 10.90 -9.28 3.70
CA ILE A 78 12.08 -10.09 4.08
C ILE A 78 13.24 -9.17 4.46
N LEU A 79 13.52 -8.13 3.66
CA LEU A 79 14.56 -7.15 3.96
C LEU A 79 14.29 -6.44 5.29
N PHE A 80 13.03 -6.13 5.62
CA PHE A 80 12.67 -5.57 6.92
C PHE A 80 12.86 -6.51 8.10
N LEU A 81 12.96 -7.83 7.92
CA LEU A 81 13.32 -8.75 8.99
C LEU A 81 14.81 -8.72 9.33
N ILE A 82 15.64 -8.29 8.38
CA ILE A 82 17.11 -8.33 8.47
C ILE A 82 17.68 -6.92 8.75
N TYR A 83 17.08 -5.87 8.18
CA TYR A 83 17.61 -4.50 8.16
C TYR A 83 16.56 -3.48 8.63
N HIS A 84 16.86 -2.76 9.73
CA HIS A 84 15.91 -1.86 10.42
C HIS A 84 16.22 -0.33 10.41
N PRO A 85 17.01 0.26 9.50
CA PRO A 85 17.15 1.71 9.50
C PRO A 85 15.88 2.41 9.02
N ARG A 86 15.60 3.57 9.61
CA ARG A 86 14.39 4.36 9.34
C ARG A 86 14.31 4.83 7.88
N TRP A 87 15.42 5.29 7.29
CA TRP A 87 15.44 5.76 5.90
C TRP A 87 15.12 4.63 4.90
N PHE A 88 15.63 3.43 5.16
CA PHE A 88 15.40 2.26 4.31
C PHE A 88 13.92 1.86 4.27
N ARG A 89 13.23 1.94 5.42
CA ARG A 89 11.79 1.70 5.49
C ARG A 89 11.00 2.65 4.60
N SER A 90 11.29 3.95 4.64
CA SER A 90 10.61 4.94 3.80
C SER A 90 10.88 4.68 2.32
N LEU A 91 12.12 4.34 1.95
CA LEU A 91 12.49 4.02 0.56
C LEU A 91 11.71 2.83 0.02
N ILE A 92 11.70 1.71 0.74
CA ILE A 92 10.96 0.51 0.33
C ILE A 92 9.46 0.82 0.23
N LYS A 93 8.88 1.58 1.17
CA LYS A 93 7.48 1.98 1.10
C LYS A 93 7.15 2.84 -0.12
N ILE A 94 8.02 3.77 -0.53
CA ILE A 94 7.83 4.56 -1.75
C ILE A 94 7.74 3.63 -2.97
N ILE A 95 8.67 2.67 -3.08
CA ILE A 95 8.68 1.68 -4.17
C ILE A 95 7.37 0.87 -4.18
N LEU A 96 6.93 0.38 -3.00
CA LEU A 96 5.69 -0.38 -2.89
C LEU A 96 4.45 0.45 -3.24
N ASN A 97 4.41 1.73 -2.86
CA ASN A 97 3.32 2.64 -3.21
C ASN A 97 3.26 2.88 -4.73
N ILE A 98 4.40 3.06 -5.39
CA ILE A 98 4.48 3.22 -6.85
C ILE A 98 3.96 1.95 -7.55
N LEU A 99 4.40 0.77 -7.12
CA LEU A 99 3.94 -0.49 -7.69
C LEU A 99 2.44 -0.71 -7.46
N SER A 100 1.94 -0.41 -6.26
CA SER A 100 0.51 -0.47 -5.96
C SER A 100 -0.30 0.47 -6.85
N PHE A 101 0.23 1.67 -7.12
CA PHE A 101 -0.38 2.62 -8.04
C PHE A 101 -0.41 2.07 -9.47
N MET A 102 0.71 1.50 -9.93
CA MET A 102 0.79 0.88 -11.25
C MET A 102 -0.23 -0.25 -11.39
N VAL A 103 -0.36 -1.14 -10.40
CA VAL A 103 -1.39 -2.20 -10.41
C VAL A 103 -2.80 -1.61 -10.57
N ALA A 104 -3.14 -0.61 -9.76
CA ALA A 104 -4.44 0.06 -9.85
C ALA A 104 -4.65 0.75 -11.21
N TYR A 105 -3.61 1.39 -11.75
CA TYR A 105 -3.63 2.07 -13.04
C TYR A 105 -3.85 1.10 -14.20
N TYR A 106 -3.10 -0.02 -14.25
CA TYR A 106 -3.27 -1.02 -15.29
C TYR A 106 -4.62 -1.73 -15.18
N LEU A 107 -5.11 -2.01 -13.97
CA LEU A 107 -6.48 -2.49 -13.77
C LEU A 107 -7.52 -1.49 -14.26
N TYR A 108 -7.31 -0.19 -14.08
CA TYR A 108 -8.22 0.84 -14.58
C TYR A 108 -8.20 0.94 -16.12
N LEU A 109 -7.01 0.83 -16.72
CA LEU A 109 -6.80 0.96 -18.16
C LEU A 109 -7.36 -0.26 -18.91
N VAL A 110 -6.93 -1.46 -18.55
CA VAL A 110 -7.35 -2.71 -19.21
C VAL A 110 -8.77 -3.08 -18.79
N PHE A 111 -9.13 -2.80 -17.54
CA PHE A 111 -10.41 -3.11 -16.92
C PHE A 111 -10.91 -4.55 -17.25
N PRO A 112 -10.19 -5.59 -16.80
CA PRO A 112 -10.44 -6.98 -17.18
C PRO A 112 -11.62 -7.61 -16.44
N PHE A 113 -12.68 -6.84 -16.20
CA PHE A 113 -13.85 -7.28 -15.43
C PHE A 113 -15.11 -7.24 -16.30
N ILE A 114 -15.82 -8.37 -16.34
CA ILE A 114 -17.10 -8.52 -17.03
C ILE A 114 -18.20 -8.21 -16.02
N LEU A 115 -18.54 -6.93 -15.89
CA LEU A 115 -19.47 -6.41 -14.89
C LEU A 115 -20.62 -5.66 -15.55
N ASN A 116 -21.76 -5.55 -14.86
CA ASN A 116 -22.81 -4.65 -15.29
C ASN A 116 -22.32 -3.18 -15.28
N SER A 117 -22.97 -2.31 -16.05
CA SER A 117 -22.53 -0.92 -16.23
C SER A 117 -22.42 -0.14 -14.91
N GLY A 118 -23.38 -0.30 -13.99
CA GLY A 118 -23.39 0.39 -12.69
C GLY A 118 -22.23 -0.02 -11.78
N ILE A 119 -22.00 -1.33 -11.62
CA ILE A 119 -20.90 -1.87 -10.83
C ILE A 119 -19.56 -1.54 -11.49
N ALA A 120 -19.47 -1.60 -12.82
CA ALA A 120 -18.25 -1.25 -13.54
C ALA A 120 -17.82 0.21 -13.27
N ILE A 121 -18.77 1.16 -13.31
CA ILE A 121 -18.52 2.56 -12.96
C ILE A 121 -18.06 2.68 -11.50
N LEU A 122 -18.74 1.99 -10.58
CA LEU A 122 -18.36 2.00 -9.17
C LEU A 122 -16.92 1.50 -8.95
N VAL A 123 -16.54 0.38 -9.56
CA VAL A 123 -15.18 -0.17 -9.46
C VAL A 123 -14.15 0.80 -10.03
N LYS A 124 -14.45 1.46 -11.16
CA LYS A 124 -13.57 2.49 -11.73
C LYS A 124 -13.39 3.68 -10.79
N ILE A 125 -14.46 4.16 -10.15
CA ILE A 125 -14.39 5.24 -9.16
C ILE A 125 -13.52 4.80 -7.97
N VAL A 126 -13.71 3.60 -7.46
CA VAL A 126 -12.90 3.05 -6.37
C VAL A 126 -11.41 2.98 -6.77
N LEU A 127 -11.09 2.52 -7.99
CA LEU A 127 -9.71 2.50 -8.48
C LEU A 127 -9.09 3.91 -8.54
N ILE A 128 -9.85 4.91 -8.98
CA ILE A 128 -9.41 6.31 -8.97
C ILE A 128 -9.12 6.78 -7.54
N LEU A 129 -10.02 6.51 -6.59
CA LEU A 129 -9.83 6.88 -5.19
C LEU A 129 -8.59 6.21 -4.59
N VAL A 130 -8.37 4.92 -4.88
CA VAL A 130 -7.17 4.19 -4.45
C VAL A 130 -5.91 4.85 -5.01
N MET A 131 -5.90 5.20 -6.29
CA MET A 131 -4.77 5.90 -6.92
C MET A 131 -4.49 7.25 -6.25
N VAL A 132 -5.52 8.05 -5.94
CA VAL A 132 -5.37 9.33 -5.23
C VAL A 132 -4.77 9.12 -3.84
N VAL A 133 -5.27 8.15 -3.07
CA VAL A 133 -4.74 7.82 -1.74
C VAL A 133 -3.27 7.40 -1.83
N LEU A 134 -2.91 6.61 -2.84
CA LEU A 134 -1.52 6.17 -3.05
C LEU A 134 -0.58 7.32 -3.40
N VAL A 135 -1.02 8.30 -4.18
CA VAL A 135 -0.23 9.51 -4.47
C VAL A 135 0.05 10.27 -3.18
N ILE A 136 -0.97 10.51 -2.36
CA ILE A 136 -0.82 11.20 -1.06
C ILE A 136 0.12 10.41 -0.14
N ALA A 137 -0.07 9.10 -0.04
CA ALA A 137 0.79 8.23 0.77
C ALA A 137 2.25 8.26 0.30
N ASN A 138 2.48 8.30 -1.02
CA ASN A 138 3.81 8.41 -1.59
C ASN A 138 4.50 9.72 -1.19
N LEU A 139 3.80 10.86 -1.31
CA LEU A 139 4.33 12.17 -0.91
C LEU A 139 4.74 12.20 0.57
N VAL A 140 3.93 11.60 1.45
CA VAL A 140 4.25 11.50 2.89
C VAL A 140 5.52 10.68 3.12
N GLU A 141 5.68 9.55 2.43
CA GLU A 141 6.87 8.70 2.59
C GLU A 141 8.14 9.36 2.01
N VAL A 142 8.01 10.17 0.94
CA VAL A 142 9.12 11.01 0.44
C VAL A 142 9.57 12.01 1.50
N VAL A 143 8.64 12.73 2.14
CA VAL A 143 8.96 13.66 3.23
C VAL A 143 9.65 12.94 4.40
N LYS A 144 9.15 11.75 4.79
CA LYS A 144 9.78 10.92 5.83
C LYS A 144 11.18 10.45 5.43
N LEU A 145 11.40 10.12 4.17
CA LEU A 145 12.72 9.74 3.66
C LEU A 145 13.70 10.90 3.79
N ILE A 146 13.33 12.11 3.36
CA ILE A 146 14.17 13.31 3.46
C ILE A 146 14.53 13.59 4.93
N ILE A 147 13.54 13.60 5.83
CA ILE A 147 13.78 13.82 7.27
C ILE A 147 14.65 12.71 7.86
N GLY A 148 14.43 11.45 7.44
CA GLY A 148 15.20 10.29 7.88
C GLY A 148 16.66 10.35 7.46
N LEU A 149 16.96 10.87 6.28
CA LEU A 149 18.33 11.10 5.79
C LEU A 149 19.01 12.28 6.50
N LEU A 150 18.27 13.32 6.90
CA LEU A 150 18.83 14.47 7.62
C LEU A 150 19.12 14.19 9.11
N LYS A 151 18.43 13.22 9.71
CA LYS A 151 18.59 12.84 11.12
C LYS A 151 19.44 11.58 11.35
N GLY A 152 19.84 10.90 10.28
CA GLY A 152 20.69 9.71 10.31
C GLY A 152 22.14 10.06 10.06
#